data_AF-A0A2P6S9G1-F1
#
_entry.id   AF-A0A2P6S9G1-F1
#
_cell.length_a   1.000
_cell.length_b   1.000
_cell.length_c   1.000
_cell.angle_alpha   90.00
_cell.angle_beta   90.00
_cell.angle_gamma   90.00
#
_symmetry.space_group_name_H-M   'P 1'
#
loop_
_entity.id
_entity.type
_entity.pdbx_description
1 polymer ?
#
loop_
_entity_poly.entity_id
_entity_poly.type
_entity_poly.pdbx_seq_one_letter_code
_entity_poly.pdbx_strand_id
1 'polypeptide(L)'
;MLVVQGQLIVRFDDTNPAKESNEFVENFLKDIDTLGIKYEEVTYTLDYFSKLMDMTKELIIQGKAYVDDTPREETQKQQIDGIESKCRNQSQEENLKLRGEMTAGSERGLQCCVRGKLAMQDPNKSL
;
A
#
# COMPACT_ATOMS: atom_id res chain seq x y z
N MET A 1 -15.20 -11.60 -34.03
CA MET A 1 -14.87 -11.09 -32.68
C MET A 1 -14.17 -12.21 -31.95
N LEU A 2 -12.86 -12.12 -31.74
CA LEU A 2 -12.09 -13.14 -31.01
C LEU A 2 -12.38 -12.97 -29.52
N VAL A 3 -13.19 -13.86 -28.95
CA VAL A 3 -13.35 -13.98 -27.51
C VAL A 3 -12.18 -14.79 -27.01
N VAL A 4 -11.25 -14.14 -26.30
CA VAL A 4 -10.13 -14.83 -25.65
C VAL A 4 -10.68 -15.50 -24.39
N GLN A 5 -10.42 -16.79 -24.19
CA GLN A 5 -10.70 -17.48 -22.93
C GLN A 5 -9.73 -16.97 -21.87
N GLY A 6 -10.17 -15.98 -21.08
CA GLY A 6 -9.46 -15.44 -19.94
C GLY A 6 -10.25 -15.63 -18.65
N GLN A 7 -9.58 -15.44 -17.52
CA GLN A 7 -10.22 -15.40 -16.20
C GLN A 7 -10.42 -13.94 -15.79
N LEU A 8 -11.60 -13.62 -15.29
CA LEU A 8 -11.92 -12.34 -14.67
C LEU A 8 -12.06 -12.54 -13.16
N ILE A 9 -11.32 -11.76 -12.38
CA ILE A 9 -11.42 -11.73 -10.93
C ILE A 9 -12.01 -10.39 -10.54
N VAL A 10 -13.04 -10.40 -9.71
CA VAL A 10 -13.53 -9.21 -9.03
C VAL A 10 -12.73 -9.06 -7.75
N ARG A 11 -12.07 -7.92 -7.56
CA ARG A 11 -11.33 -7.65 -6.32
C ARG A 11 -11.83 -6.40 -5.65
N PHE A 12 -12.18 -6.51 -4.38
CA PHE A 12 -12.47 -5.36 -3.54
C PHE A 12 -11.16 -4.85 -2.92
N ASP A 13 -10.88 -3.56 -3.12
CA ASP A 13 -9.74 -2.90 -2.48
C ASP A 13 -10.16 -2.44 -1.08
N ASP A 14 -10.07 -3.38 -0.15
CA ASP A 14 -10.56 -3.28 1.22
C ASP A 14 -9.45 -2.85 2.21
N THR A 15 -8.56 -1.96 1.76
CA THR A 15 -7.47 -1.42 2.58
C THR A 15 -7.89 -0.23 3.45
N ASN A 16 -9.14 0.23 3.35
CA ASN A 16 -9.64 1.39 4.09
C ASN A 16 -10.92 1.04 4.87
N PRO A 17 -10.77 0.59 6.12
CA PRO A 17 -11.91 0.13 6.93
C PRO A 17 -12.95 1.21 7.21
N ALA A 18 -12.64 2.50 7.02
CA ALA A 18 -13.59 3.59 7.20
C ALA A 18 -14.52 3.81 6.00
N LYS A 19 -14.23 3.23 4.84
CA LYS A 19 -14.98 3.44 3.59
C LYS A 19 -15.71 2.19 3.10
N GLU A 20 -15.54 1.07 3.78
CA GLU A 20 -16.10 -0.20 3.37
C GLU A 20 -17.44 -0.48 4.05
N SER A 21 -18.43 -0.83 3.25
CA SER A 21 -19.71 -1.36 3.74
C SER A 21 -20.07 -2.62 2.97
N ASN A 22 -20.64 -3.60 3.67
CA ASN A 22 -21.15 -4.82 3.03
C ASN A 22 -22.21 -4.48 1.96
N GLU A 23 -22.97 -3.40 2.18
CA GLU A 23 -23.95 -2.91 1.21
C GLU A 23 -23.30 -2.49 -0.12
N PHE A 24 -22.14 -1.83 -0.08
CA PHE A 24 -21.40 -1.47 -1.29
C PHE A 24 -20.97 -2.71 -2.07
N VAL A 25 -20.41 -3.71 -1.37
CA VAL A 25 -19.98 -4.98 -1.96
C VAL A 25 -21.15 -5.69 -2.63
N GLU A 26 -22.27 -5.84 -1.92
CA GLU A 26 -23.45 -6.54 -2.44
C GLU A 26 -24.06 -5.83 -3.65
N ASN A 27 -24.20 -4.50 -3.61
CA ASN A 27 -24.77 -3.74 -4.72
C ASN A 27 -23.86 -3.76 -5.94
N PHE A 28 -22.53 -3.68 -5.75
CA PHE A 28 -21.58 -3.79 -6.85
C PHE A 28 -21.63 -5.16 -7.55
N LEU A 29 -21.78 -6.25 -6.79
CA LEU A 29 -21.93 -7.58 -7.39
C LEU A 29 -23.25 -7.74 -8.15
N LYS A 30 -24.34 -7.12 -7.68
CA LYS A 30 -25.62 -7.08 -8.40
C LYS A 30 -25.50 -6.30 -9.72
N ASP A 31 -24.77 -5.20 -9.73
CA ASP A 31 -24.53 -4.41 -10.95
C ASP A 31 -23.74 -5.22 -11.99
N ILE A 32 -22.70 -5.94 -11.55
CA ILE A 32 -21.92 -6.86 -12.41
C ILE A 32 -22.82 -7.95 -13.03
N ASP A 33 -23.69 -8.58 -12.22
CA ASP A 33 -24.61 -9.60 -12.72
C ASP A 33 -25.65 -9.01 -13.69
N THR A 34 -26.16 -7.82 -13.40
CA THR A 34 -27.10 -7.09 -14.27
C THR A 34 -26.49 -6.77 -15.64
N LEU A 35 -25.19 -6.46 -15.67
CA LEU A 35 -24.43 -6.24 -16.91
C LEU A 35 -24.09 -7.56 -17.64
N GLY A 36 -24.43 -8.72 -17.08
CA GLY A 36 -24.13 -10.03 -17.65
C GLY A 36 -22.64 -10.40 -17.62
N ILE A 37 -21.85 -9.72 -16.79
CA ILE A 37 -20.41 -9.94 -16.68
C ILE A 37 -20.18 -11.20 -15.84
N LYS A 38 -19.47 -12.18 -16.39
CA LYS A 38 -19.07 -13.40 -15.68
C LYS A 38 -17.65 -13.26 -15.15
N TYR A 39 -17.48 -13.57 -13.87
CA TYR A 39 -16.21 -13.61 -13.16
C TYR A 39 -16.04 -14.98 -12.50
N GLU A 40 -14.79 -15.37 -12.27
CA GLU A 40 -14.42 -16.66 -11.68
C GLU A 40 -14.42 -16.60 -10.15
N GLU A 41 -13.94 -15.48 -9.59
CA GLU A 41 -13.72 -15.34 -8.16
C GLU A 41 -13.91 -13.90 -7.70
N VAL A 42 -14.33 -13.74 -6.44
CA VAL A 42 -14.30 -12.49 -5.68
C VAL A 42 -13.17 -12.60 -4.65
N THR A 43 -12.26 -11.64 -4.65
CA THR A 43 -11.12 -11.58 -3.72
C THR A 43 -11.08 -10.25 -2.97
N TYR A 44 -10.40 -10.25 -1.83
CA TYR A 44 -10.21 -9.07 -1.00
C TYR A 44 -8.72 -8.78 -0.84
N THR A 45 -8.32 -7.51 -0.81
CA THR A 45 -6.92 -7.14 -0.56
C THR A 45 -6.45 -7.60 0.83
N LEU A 46 -7.34 -7.60 1.84
CA LEU A 46 -7.02 -8.09 3.18
C LEU A 46 -6.66 -9.57 3.22
N ASP A 47 -7.17 -10.39 2.29
CA ASP A 47 -6.75 -11.80 2.15
C ASP A 47 -5.24 -11.93 1.91
N TYR A 48 -4.63 -10.90 1.31
CA TYR A 48 -3.20 -10.84 0.99
C TYR A 48 -2.39 -10.06 2.03
N PHE A 49 -3.01 -9.53 3.08
CA PHE A 49 -2.35 -8.58 3.99
C PHE A 49 -1.08 -9.17 4.61
N SER A 50 -1.10 -10.43 5.07
CA SER A 50 0.10 -11.09 5.61
C SER A 50 1.26 -11.11 4.59
N LYS A 51 0.97 -11.42 3.32
CA LYS A 51 1.97 -11.42 2.25
C LYS A 51 2.49 -10.02 1.97
N LEU A 52 1.62 -9.00 2.00
CA LEU A 52 2.02 -7.60 1.83
C LEU A 52 2.93 -7.13 2.97
N MET A 53 2.67 -7.56 4.21
CA MET A 53 3.50 -7.27 5.38
C MET A 53 4.90 -7.88 5.23
N ASP A 54 4.98 -9.14 4.79
CA ASP A 54 6.27 -9.83 4.56
C ASP A 54 7.06 -9.17 3.41
N MET A 55 6.39 -8.84 2.31
CA MET A 55 7.03 -8.12 1.20
C MET A 55 7.57 -6.76 1.63
N THR A 56 6.83 -6.04 2.49
CA THR A 56 7.28 -4.76 3.05
C THR A 56 8.56 -4.92 3.86
N LYS A 57 8.63 -5.95 4.71
CA LYS A 57 9.83 -6.28 5.48
C LYS A 57 11.02 -6.61 4.57
N GLU A 58 10.78 -7.40 3.53
CA GLU A 58 11.81 -7.76 2.55
C GLU A 58 12.34 -6.53 1.80
N LEU A 59 11.47 -5.58 1.41
CA LEU A 59 11.90 -4.34 0.79
C LEU A 59 12.79 -3.49 1.71
N ILE A 60 12.52 -3.48 3.02
CA ILE A 60 13.38 -2.82 4.02
C ILE A 60 14.74 -3.52 4.10
N ILE A 61 14.76 -4.85 4.15
CA ILE A 61 15.99 -5.66 4.18
C ILE A 61 16.84 -5.42 2.94
N GLN A 62 16.22 -5.30 1.77
CA GLN A 62 16.90 -5.00 0.50
C GLN A 62 17.33 -3.53 0.36
N GLY A 63 17.06 -2.68 1.34
CA GLY A 63 17.35 -1.24 1.29
C GLY A 63 16.49 -0.47 0.28
N LYS A 64 15.37 -1.05 -0.15
CA LYS A 64 14.41 -0.48 -1.12
C LYS A 64 13.22 0.21 -0.44
N ALA A 65 13.13 0.16 0.88
CA ALA A 65 12.16 0.90 1.67
C ALA A 65 12.77 1.32 3.01
N TYR A 66 12.20 2.36 3.60
CA TYR A 66 12.60 2.88 4.91
C TYR A 66 11.37 3.37 5.69
N VAL A 67 11.50 3.48 7.00
CA VAL A 67 10.48 4.03 7.89
C VAL A 67 10.76 5.51 8.10
N ASP A 68 9.72 6.33 7.98
CA ASP A 68 9.79 7.78 8.06
C ASP A 68 8.73 8.30 9.03
N ASP A 69 9.14 9.19 9.91
CA ASP A 69 8.32 9.91 10.88
C ASP A 69 8.24 11.42 10.59
N THR A 70 8.74 11.84 9.43
CA THR A 70 8.61 13.22 8.95
C THR A 70 7.12 13.59 8.84
N PRO A 71 6.67 14.73 9.40
CA PRO A 71 5.28 15.16 9.29
C PRO A 71 4.77 15.19 7.84
N ARG A 72 3.48 14.91 7.63
CA ARG A 72 2.88 14.79 6.29
C ARG A 72 3.10 16.03 5.42
N GLU A 73 2.90 17.23 5.98
CA GLU A 73 3.07 18.49 5.25
C GLU A 73 4.52 18.69 4.79
N GLU A 74 5.48 18.36 5.65
CA GLU A 74 6.90 18.43 5.32
C GLU A 74 7.30 17.39 4.28
N THR A 75 6.77 16.17 4.38
CA THR A 75 7.00 15.09 3.41
C THR A 75 6.53 15.48 2.01
N GLN A 76 5.37 16.13 1.88
CA GLN A 76 4.85 16.60 0.59
C GLN A 76 5.76 17.68 -0.01
N LYS A 77 6.22 18.63 0.81
CA LYS A 77 7.15 19.66 0.37
C LYS A 77 8.47 19.05 -0.11
N GLN A 78 9.05 18.14 0.66
CA GLN A 78 10.26 17.42 0.30
C GLN A 78 10.11 16.66 -1.04
N GLN A 79 8.95 16.04 -1.28
CA GLN A 79 8.67 15.34 -2.54
C GLN A 79 8.59 16.28 -3.74
N ILE A 80 7.92 17.42 -3.60
CA ILE A 80 7.84 18.44 -4.65
C ILE A 80 9.23 18.97 -4.98
N ASP A 81 10.00 19.34 -3.94
CA ASP A 81 11.32 19.94 -4.06
C ASP A 81 12.44 18.93 -4.38
N GLY A 82 12.13 17.62 -4.38
CA GLY A 82 13.09 16.55 -4.63
C GLY A 82 14.14 16.37 -3.52
N ILE A 83 13.80 16.78 -2.29
CA ILE A 83 14.67 16.73 -1.11
C ILE A 83 14.50 15.38 -0.42
N GLU A 84 15.62 14.72 -0.09
CA GLU A 84 15.58 13.46 0.67
C GLU A 84 15.18 13.68 2.13
N SER A 85 14.32 12.81 2.66
CA SER A 85 14.05 12.76 4.11
C SER A 85 15.31 12.38 4.88
N LYS A 86 15.46 12.93 6.09
CA LYS A 86 16.54 12.56 7.02
C LYS A 86 16.51 11.05 7.34
N CYS A 87 15.34 10.45 7.27
CA CYS A 87 15.08 9.05 7.56
C CYS A 87 15.50 8.10 6.41
N ARG A 88 15.73 8.63 5.20
CA ARG A 88 15.96 7.83 3.96
C ARG A 88 17.22 6.95 4.01
N ASN A 89 18.23 7.38 4.76
CA ASN A 89 19.52 6.71 4.86
C ASN A 89 19.78 6.11 6.26
N GLN A 90 18.72 5.89 7.05
CA GLN A 90 18.79 5.13 8.29
C GLN A 90 19.25 3.68 8.04
N SER A 91 19.82 3.06 9.06
CA SER A 91 20.25 1.66 8.99
C SER A 91 19.06 0.73 8.79
N GLN A 92 19.31 -0.43 8.21
CA GLN A 92 18.31 -1.49 8.09
C GLN A 92 17.75 -1.89 9.47
N GLU A 93 18.61 -1.97 10.49
CA GLU A 93 18.23 -2.31 11.86
C GLU A 93 17.22 -1.32 12.45
N GLU A 94 17.48 -0.01 12.30
CA GLU A 94 16.59 1.03 12.80
C GLU A 94 15.23 0.97 12.08
N ASN A 95 15.24 0.79 10.76
CA ASN A 95 14.02 0.64 9.98
C ASN A 95 13.19 -0.58 10.42
N LEU A 96 13.83 -1.72 10.66
CA LEU A 96 13.15 -2.93 11.13
C LEU A 96 12.59 -2.77 12.55
N LYS A 97 13.30 -2.07 13.43
CA LYS A 97 12.82 -1.74 14.77
C LYS A 97 11.57 -0.86 14.71
N LEU A 98 11.62 0.27 14.00
CA LEU A 98 10.46 1.16 13.83
C LEU A 98 9.29 0.44 13.13
N ARG A 99 9.58 -0.45 12.18
CA ARG A 99 8.54 -1.28 11.55
C ARG A 99 7.85 -2.21 12.55
N GLY A 100 8.59 -2.75 13.51
CA GLY A 100 8.06 -3.53 14.63
C GLY A 100 7.09 -2.71 15.48
N GLU A 101 7.47 -1.48 15.83
CA GLU A 101 6.60 -0.52 16.53
C GLU A 101 5.29 -0.26 15.78
N MET A 102 5.38 -0.06 14.44
CA MET A 102 4.19 0.12 13.59
C MET A 102 3.26 -1.10 13.62
N THR A 103 3.81 -2.32 13.53
CA THR A 103 3.01 -3.56 13.58
C THR A 103 2.38 -3.76 14.96
N ALA A 104 3.06 -3.37 16.03
CA ALA A 104 2.54 -3.44 17.39
C ALA A 104 1.49 -2.35 17.68
N GLY A 105 1.35 -1.34 16.82
CA GLY A 105 0.44 -0.22 17.03
C GLY A 105 0.83 0.68 18.20
N SER A 106 2.13 0.78 18.53
CA SER A 106 2.61 1.62 19.62
C SER A 106 2.48 3.11 19.28
N GLU A 107 2.51 4.00 20.30
CA GLU A 107 2.49 5.44 20.08
C GLU A 107 3.58 5.92 19.11
N ARG A 108 4.77 5.30 19.17
CA ARG A 108 5.85 5.58 18.23
C ARG A 108 5.52 5.06 16.83
N GLY A 109 4.98 3.85 16.73
CA GLY A 109 4.57 3.25 15.46
C GLY A 109 3.51 4.07 14.73
N LEU A 110 2.55 4.66 15.46
CA LEU A 110 1.49 5.50 14.90
C LEU A 110 1.99 6.82 14.27
N GLN A 111 3.18 7.27 14.63
CA GLN A 111 3.84 8.45 14.05
C GLN A 111 4.63 8.11 12.78
N CYS A 112 4.80 6.83 12.47
CA CYS A 112 5.68 6.36 11.41
C CYS A 112 4.88 5.90 10.17
N CYS A 113 5.52 5.94 9.01
CA CYS A 113 5.04 5.34 7.78
C CYS A 113 6.19 4.64 7.04
N VAL A 114 5.86 3.64 6.21
CA VAL A 114 6.86 3.02 5.32
C VAL A 114 6.85 3.73 3.98
N ARG A 115 8.04 4.11 3.49
CA ARG A 115 8.24 4.75 2.19
C ARG A 115 9.14 3.90 1.31
N GLY A 116 8.79 3.80 0.02
CA GLY A 116 9.69 3.25 -0.99
C GLY A 116 10.92 4.14 -1.17
N LYS A 117 12.10 3.54 -1.30
CA LYS A 117 13.35 4.23 -1.59
C LYS A 117 13.52 4.33 -3.10
N LEU A 118 12.75 5.25 -3.68
CA LEU A 118 12.75 5.53 -5.11
C LEU A 118 13.55 6.82 -5.43
N ALA A 119 13.34 7.40 -6.60
CA ALA A 119 14.13 8.48 -7.18
C ALA A 119 13.44 9.85 -6.99
N MET A 120 13.76 10.53 -5.88
CA MET A 120 13.16 11.83 -5.52
C MET A 120 13.32 12.95 -6.56
N GLN A 121 14.33 12.85 -7.42
CA GLN A 121 14.58 13.83 -8.49
C GLN A 121 13.85 13.51 -9.80
N ASP A 122 13.11 12.40 -9.86
CA ASP A 122 12.34 12.04 -11.04
C ASP A 122 11.26 13.12 -11.32
N PRO A 123 11.06 13.51 -12.59
CA PRO A 123 9.97 14.41 -12.95
C PRO A 123 8.59 13.84 -12.59
N ASN A 124 8.43 12.52 -12.57
CA ASN A 124 7.25 11.86 -12.01
C ASN A 124 7.34 11.87 -10.49
N LYS A 125 6.61 12.80 -9.86
CA LYS A 125 6.57 12.95 -8.40
C LYS A 125 5.95 11.77 -7.65
N SER A 126 5.45 10.75 -8.35
CA SER A 126 5.03 9.47 -7.75
C SER A 126 6.19 8.48 -7.56
N LEU A 127 7.36 8.78 -8.13
CA LEU A 127 8.59 7.99 -8.06
C LEU A 127 9.64 8.63 -7.14
#